data_AF-B8LEP4-F1
#
_entry.id   AF-B8LEP4-F1
#
_cell.length_a   1.000
_cell.length_b   1.000
_cell.length_c   1.000
_cell.angle_alpha   90.00
_cell.angle_beta   90.00
_cell.angle_gamma   90.00
#
_symmetry.space_group_name_H-M   'P 1'
#
loop_
_entity.id
_entity.type
_entity.pdbx_description
1 polymer ?
#
loop_
_entity_poly.entity_id
_entity_poly.type
_entity_poly.pdbx_seq_one_letter_code
_entity_poly.pdbx_strand_id
1 'polypeptide(L)'
;FVECDDALHRIYRLPALNFERGNGVDIYTSSQWFIISRDFAWYLASPPKDSFVDYYLDYIEHVVVADEAFFGTVIRNTHFCSTLHNDNFLHIQFDRWENEAEGERDQRKCLFKNRDHCGRSPTTMTLDYLPVLELSGDLFARKFDDVGEEVASLPLEEWEF
;
A
#
# COMPACT_ATOMS: atom_id res chain seq x y z
N PHE A 1 -15.62 5.30 -2.47
CA PHE A 1 -14.97 6.38 -3.24
C PHE A 1 -15.21 6.10 -4.70
N VAL A 2 -15.15 7.12 -5.55
CA VAL A 2 -15.14 6.98 -7.02
C VAL A 2 -14.02 7.85 -7.55
N GLU A 3 -13.24 7.31 -8.47
CA GLU A 3 -12.21 8.04 -9.21
C GLU A 3 -12.82 8.60 -10.50
N CYS A 4 -12.86 9.93 -10.63
CA CYS A 4 -13.30 10.62 -11.83
C CYS A 4 -12.72 12.04 -11.89
N ASP A 5 -12.55 12.59 -13.09
CA ASP A 5 -12.00 13.93 -13.34
C ASP A 5 -10.63 14.14 -12.66
N ASP A 6 -9.74 13.15 -12.78
CA ASP A 6 -8.41 13.11 -12.15
C ASP A 6 -8.41 13.34 -10.62
N ALA A 7 -9.50 12.97 -9.96
CA ALA A 7 -9.67 13.12 -8.52
C ALA A 7 -10.44 11.95 -7.89
N LEU A 8 -10.18 11.71 -6.59
CA LEU A 8 -10.91 10.71 -5.81
C LEU A 8 -12.00 11.38 -4.97
N HIS A 9 -13.25 10.96 -5.17
CA HIS A 9 -14.42 11.56 -4.54
C HIS A 9 -15.02 10.65 -3.47
N ARG A 10 -15.22 11.19 -2.26
CA ARG A 10 -15.91 10.48 -1.18
C ARG A 10 -17.42 10.61 -1.34
N ILE A 11 -18.06 9.54 -1.82
CA ILE A 11 -19.49 9.55 -2.15
C ILE A 11 -20.41 8.91 -1.08
N TYR A 12 -19.98 7.83 -0.42
CA TYR A 12 -20.77 7.16 0.63
C TYR A 12 -19.88 6.36 1.60
N ARG A 13 -20.48 5.86 2.69
CA ARG A 13 -19.84 4.95 3.64
C ARG A 13 -20.22 3.51 3.29
N LEU A 14 -19.22 2.65 3.05
CA LEU A 14 -19.45 1.22 2.84
C LEU A 14 -19.93 0.56 4.13
N PRO A 15 -20.86 -0.41 4.04
CA PRO A 15 -21.22 -1.26 5.17
C PRO A 15 -20.05 -2.19 5.54
N ALA A 16 -20.16 -2.83 6.72
CA ALA A 16 -19.24 -3.90 7.09
C ALA A 16 -19.32 -5.05 6.08
N LEU A 17 -18.17 -5.69 5.81
CA LEU A 17 -18.09 -6.77 4.85
C LEU A 17 -18.80 -8.02 5.38
N ASN A 18 -19.71 -8.59 4.59
CA ASN A 18 -20.48 -9.76 4.99
C ASN A 18 -20.66 -10.68 3.77
N PHE A 19 -19.67 -11.54 3.57
CA PHE A 19 -19.65 -12.48 2.45
C PHE A 19 -20.68 -13.61 2.66
N GLU A 20 -20.84 -14.09 3.91
CA GLU A 20 -21.83 -15.12 4.26
C GLU A 20 -22.65 -14.71 5.48
N ARG A 21 -23.83 -14.11 5.23
CA ARG A 21 -24.97 -13.89 6.15
C ARG A 21 -24.73 -14.10 7.67
N GLY A 22 -23.72 -13.48 8.27
CA GLY A 22 -23.51 -13.56 9.72
C GLY A 22 -22.08 -13.59 10.25
N ASN A 23 -21.05 -13.89 9.45
CA ASN A 23 -19.66 -13.75 9.89
C ASN A 23 -19.03 -12.58 9.15
N GLY A 24 -18.69 -11.53 9.90
CA GLY A 24 -17.94 -10.40 9.36
C GLY A 24 -16.59 -10.89 8.82
N VAL A 25 -16.17 -10.34 7.69
CA VAL A 25 -14.81 -10.56 7.19
C VAL A 25 -13.93 -9.46 7.74
N ASP A 26 -12.80 -9.84 8.32
CA ASP A 26 -11.79 -8.90 8.78
C ASP A 26 -11.07 -8.27 7.58
N ILE A 27 -11.03 -6.95 7.56
CA ILE A 27 -10.23 -6.16 6.62
C ILE A 27 -8.88 -5.90 7.27
N TYR A 28 -7.81 -6.20 6.53
CA TYR A 28 -6.44 -6.03 6.98
C TYR A 28 -5.76 -4.94 6.17
N THR A 29 -4.91 -4.16 6.85
CA THR A 29 -3.97 -3.23 6.20
C THR A 29 -2.64 -3.94 5.92
N SER A 30 -2.11 -3.75 4.73
CA SER A 30 -0.83 -4.25 4.22
C SER A 30 -0.10 -3.15 3.45
N SER A 31 1.18 -3.38 3.14
CA SER A 31 1.94 -2.48 2.26
C SER A 31 1.42 -2.54 0.81
N GLN A 32 1.52 -1.43 0.07
CA GLN A 32 1.35 -1.40 -1.39
C GLN A 32 2.46 -2.17 -2.13
N TRP A 33 3.57 -2.45 -1.43
CA TRP A 33 4.74 -3.13 -1.97
C TRP A 33 4.85 -4.50 -1.36
N PHE A 34 4.90 -5.52 -2.21
CA PHE A 34 4.88 -6.91 -1.79
C PHE A 34 5.53 -7.80 -2.85
N ILE A 35 5.90 -9.00 -2.42
CA ILE A 35 6.34 -10.09 -3.28
C ILE A 35 5.29 -11.19 -3.17
N ILE A 36 4.77 -11.66 -4.30
CA ILE A 36 3.75 -12.70 -4.34
C ILE A 36 4.17 -13.84 -5.25
N SER A 37 3.74 -15.06 -4.90
CA SER A 37 3.95 -16.23 -5.75
C SER A 37 3.11 -16.12 -7.03
N ARG A 38 3.55 -16.82 -8.08
CA ARG A 38 2.80 -16.94 -9.34
C ARG A 38 1.39 -17.50 -9.11
N ASP A 39 1.24 -18.46 -8.20
CA ASP A 39 -0.05 -19.09 -7.92
C ASP A 39 -1.03 -18.11 -7.27
N PHE A 40 -0.55 -17.29 -6.33
CA PHE A 40 -1.39 -16.26 -5.73
C PHE A 40 -1.76 -15.18 -6.76
N ALA A 41 -0.80 -14.74 -7.58
CA ALA A 41 -1.06 -13.80 -8.67
C ALA A 41 -2.11 -14.33 -9.66
N TRP A 42 -2.03 -15.61 -10.03
CA TRP A 42 -3.00 -16.25 -10.92
C TRP A 42 -4.40 -16.32 -10.30
N TYR A 43 -4.48 -16.67 -9.01
CA TYR A 43 -5.74 -16.70 -8.27
C TYR A 43 -6.41 -15.32 -8.21
N LEU A 44 -5.63 -14.25 -8.03
CA LEU A 44 -6.13 -12.87 -8.06
C LEU A 44 -6.56 -12.42 -9.46
N ALA A 45 -5.83 -12.82 -10.51
CA ALA A 45 -6.11 -12.44 -11.89
C ALA A 45 -7.31 -13.18 -12.50
N SER A 46 -7.69 -14.32 -11.94
CA SER A 46 -8.83 -15.13 -12.39
C SER A 46 -9.55 -15.76 -11.19
N PRO A 47 -10.17 -14.93 -10.34
CA PRO A 47 -10.85 -15.43 -9.16
C PRO A 47 -12.02 -16.34 -9.57
N PRO A 48 -12.26 -17.45 -8.84
CA PRO A 48 -13.43 -18.27 -9.09
C PRO A 48 -14.70 -17.43 -8.92
N LYS A 49 -15.69 -17.63 -9.80
CA LYS A 49 -17.01 -16.98 -9.67
C LYS A 49 -17.64 -17.31 -8.32
N ASP A 50 -18.37 -16.35 -7.77
CA ASP A 50 -19.06 -16.45 -6.48
C ASP A 50 -18.09 -16.75 -5.31
N SER A 51 -16.79 -16.49 -5.49
CA SER A 51 -15.79 -16.60 -4.42
C SER A 51 -15.70 -15.32 -3.60
N PHE A 52 -15.02 -15.43 -2.45
CA PHE A 52 -14.72 -14.27 -1.61
C PHE A 52 -14.03 -13.15 -2.40
N VAL A 53 -13.07 -13.50 -3.27
CA VAL A 53 -12.32 -12.51 -4.05
C VAL A 53 -13.20 -11.84 -5.10
N ASP A 54 -14.05 -12.60 -5.78
CA ASP A 54 -15.02 -12.08 -6.75
C ASP A 54 -15.94 -11.04 -6.10
N TYR A 55 -16.50 -11.36 -4.93
CA TYR A 55 -17.29 -10.42 -4.13
C TYR A 55 -16.47 -9.22 -3.60
N TYR A 56 -15.24 -9.46 -3.16
CA TYR A 56 -14.41 -8.43 -2.55
C TYR A 56 -13.89 -7.41 -3.57
N LEU A 57 -13.75 -7.80 -4.85
CA LEU A 57 -13.41 -6.87 -5.94
C LEU A 57 -14.44 -5.75 -6.08
N ASP A 58 -15.74 -6.07 -6.04
CA ASP A 58 -16.81 -5.07 -6.09
C ASP A 58 -16.78 -4.12 -4.86
N TYR A 59 -16.43 -4.68 -3.70
CA TYR A 59 -16.33 -3.91 -2.46
C TYR A 59 -15.12 -2.95 -2.48
N ILE A 60 -13.95 -3.47 -2.83
CA ILE A 60 -12.68 -2.75 -2.74
C ILE A 60 -12.54 -1.67 -3.82
N GLU A 61 -13.25 -1.79 -4.96
CA GLU A 61 -13.34 -0.74 -5.99
C GLU A 61 -13.73 0.63 -5.40
N HIS A 62 -14.49 0.60 -4.31
CA HIS A 62 -14.99 1.79 -3.64
C HIS A 62 -14.20 2.16 -2.37
N VAL A 63 -13.01 1.58 -2.15
CA VAL A 63 -12.13 1.85 -1.01
C VAL A 63 -10.95 2.75 -1.44
N VAL A 64 -10.59 3.71 -0.58
CA VAL A 64 -9.40 4.57 -0.81
C VAL A 64 -8.14 3.81 -0.44
N VAL A 65 -7.06 3.96 -1.23
CA VAL A 65 -5.82 3.17 -1.09
C VAL A 65 -6.14 1.67 -1.08
N ALA A 66 -6.90 1.24 -2.08
CA ALA A 66 -7.42 -0.13 -2.19
C ALA A 66 -6.31 -1.19 -2.13
N ASP A 67 -5.14 -0.90 -2.66
CA ASP A 67 -3.98 -1.78 -2.67
C ASP A 67 -3.37 -2.01 -1.28
N GLU A 68 -3.45 -1.06 -0.35
CA GLU A 68 -3.09 -1.27 1.06
C GLU A 68 -4.10 -2.14 1.82
N ALA A 69 -5.28 -2.40 1.27
CA ALA A 69 -6.29 -3.24 1.92
C ALA A 69 -6.54 -4.56 1.17
N PHE A 70 -6.34 -4.59 -0.15
CA PHE A 70 -6.78 -5.69 -1.00
C PHE A 70 -5.97 -6.96 -0.75
N PHE A 71 -4.66 -6.91 -1.02
CA PHE A 71 -3.80 -8.09 -1.01
C PHE A 71 -3.71 -8.73 0.37
N GLY A 72 -3.50 -7.91 1.42
CA GLY A 72 -3.47 -8.37 2.80
C GLY A 72 -4.78 -9.00 3.26
N THR A 73 -5.92 -8.47 2.81
CA THR A 73 -7.23 -9.06 3.14
C THR A 73 -7.47 -10.36 2.38
N VAL A 74 -7.15 -10.42 1.09
CA VAL A 74 -7.34 -11.64 0.30
C VAL A 74 -6.45 -12.77 0.78
N ILE A 75 -5.17 -12.53 1.04
CA ILE A 75 -4.27 -13.61 1.47
C ILE A 75 -4.68 -14.19 2.82
N ARG A 76 -5.16 -13.36 3.76
CA ARG A 76 -5.59 -13.80 5.10
C ARG A 76 -6.95 -14.50 5.13
N ASN A 77 -7.84 -14.19 4.20
CA ASN A 77 -9.20 -14.75 4.14
C ASN A 77 -9.36 -15.87 3.10
N THR A 78 -8.26 -16.40 2.57
CA THR A 78 -8.28 -17.48 1.58
C THR A 78 -7.33 -18.60 2.00
N HIS A 79 -7.31 -19.69 1.21
CA HIS A 79 -6.42 -20.83 1.42
C HIS A 79 -4.92 -20.49 1.35
N PHE A 80 -4.56 -19.29 0.88
CA PHE A 80 -3.19 -18.77 0.91
C PHE A 80 -2.74 -18.22 2.27
N CYS A 81 -3.59 -18.19 3.30
CA CYS A 81 -3.23 -17.60 4.59
C CYS A 81 -1.98 -18.23 5.22
N SER A 82 -1.74 -19.53 4.98
CA SER A 82 -0.56 -20.24 5.48
C SER A 82 0.74 -19.89 4.75
N THR A 83 0.67 -19.21 3.60
CA THR A 83 1.84 -18.79 2.82
C THR A 83 2.25 -17.34 3.11
N LEU A 84 1.55 -16.65 4.02
CA LEU A 84 1.86 -15.28 4.37
C LEU A 84 3.12 -15.19 5.21
N HIS A 85 4.10 -14.45 4.69
CA HIS A 85 5.24 -13.95 5.45
C HIS A 85 4.99 -12.49 5.79
N ASN A 86 5.07 -12.12 7.07
CA ASN A 86 4.82 -10.75 7.53
C ASN A 86 6.07 -9.88 7.37
N ASP A 87 6.61 -9.87 6.15
CA ASP A 87 7.78 -9.13 5.72
C ASP A 87 7.69 -8.94 4.20
N ASN A 88 7.90 -7.73 3.71
CA ASN A 88 7.86 -7.41 2.29
C ASN A 88 9.26 -7.07 1.73
N PHE A 89 10.30 -7.17 2.54
CA PHE A 89 11.70 -6.87 2.19
C PHE A 89 11.89 -5.46 1.62
N LEU A 90 11.06 -4.50 2.05
CA LEU A 90 11.15 -3.11 1.62
C LEU A 90 11.43 -2.20 2.80
N HIS A 91 12.59 -1.55 2.76
CA HIS A 91 12.90 -0.44 3.63
C HIS A 91 12.09 0.80 3.21
N ILE A 92 11.26 1.30 4.11
CA ILE A 92 10.47 2.51 3.87
C ILE A 92 10.45 3.36 5.15
N GLN A 93 10.70 4.65 4.98
CA GLN A 93 10.49 5.64 6.04
C GLN A 93 9.41 6.61 5.60
N PHE A 94 8.47 6.89 6.49
CA PHE A 94 7.40 7.82 6.22
C PHE A 94 7.74 9.19 6.77
N ASP A 95 7.46 10.22 5.98
CA ASP A 95 7.49 11.59 6.45
C ASP A 95 6.28 11.86 7.36
N ARG A 96 6.22 13.08 7.90
CA ARG A 96 5.10 13.60 8.66
C ARG A 96 3.77 13.48 7.92
N TRP A 97 2.70 13.50 8.70
CA TRP A 97 1.36 13.55 8.12
C TRP A 97 1.09 14.90 7.45
N GLU A 98 0.28 14.91 6.40
CA GLU A 98 0.00 16.15 5.65
C GLU A 98 -0.71 17.21 6.50
N ASN A 99 -1.40 16.81 7.59
CA ASN A 99 -2.00 17.77 8.54
C ASN A 99 -0.96 18.41 9.49
N GLU A 100 0.26 17.87 9.56
CA GLU A 100 1.39 18.37 10.33
C GLU A 100 2.37 19.19 9.47
N ALA A 101 2.17 19.19 8.15
CA ALA A 101 2.99 19.95 7.22
C ALA A 101 2.77 21.47 7.35
N GLU A 102 3.85 22.23 7.22
CA GLU A 102 3.79 23.69 7.15
C GLU A 102 3.48 24.11 5.72
N GLY A 103 2.52 25.03 5.53
CA GLY A 103 2.18 25.59 4.23
C GLY A 103 0.84 25.09 3.64
N GLU A 104 0.73 25.15 2.32
CA GLU A 104 -0.46 24.70 1.60
C GLU A 104 -0.52 23.18 1.56
N ARG A 105 -1.61 22.62 2.08
CA ARG A 105 -1.81 21.16 2.15
C ARG A 105 -2.16 20.59 0.79
N ASP A 106 -1.55 19.45 0.45
CA ASP A 106 -1.94 18.65 -0.70
C ASP A 106 -3.34 18.06 -0.49
N GLN A 107 -4.34 18.64 -1.16
CA GLN A 107 -5.74 18.21 -1.05
C GLN A 107 -5.94 16.76 -1.50
N ARG A 108 -5.05 16.21 -2.33
CA ARG A 108 -5.12 14.80 -2.77
C ARG A 108 -4.86 13.82 -1.63
N LYS A 109 -4.14 14.24 -0.58
CA LYS A 109 -3.87 13.42 0.61
C LYS A 109 -4.92 13.64 1.71
N CYS A 110 -5.66 14.74 1.68
CA CYS A 110 -6.64 15.11 2.71
C CYS A 110 -8.09 14.89 2.25
N LEU A 111 -8.43 13.64 1.92
CA LEU A 111 -9.72 13.28 1.30
C LEU A 111 -10.92 13.29 2.26
N PHE A 112 -10.67 13.39 3.57
CA PHE A 112 -11.69 13.38 4.59
C PHE A 112 -11.98 14.80 5.09
N LYS A 113 -13.24 15.07 5.49
CA LYS A 113 -13.62 16.34 6.11
C LYS A 113 -12.88 16.59 7.42
N ASN A 114 -12.55 15.52 8.16
CA ASN A 114 -11.75 15.66 9.36
C ASN A 114 -10.32 16.01 8.98
N ARG A 115 -9.81 17.13 9.51
CA ARG A 115 -8.47 17.63 9.20
C ARG A 115 -7.37 16.71 9.71
N ASP A 116 -7.66 15.88 10.70
CA ASP A 116 -6.70 14.91 11.25
C ASP A 116 -6.59 13.64 10.42
N HIS A 117 -7.39 13.51 9.35
CA HIS A 117 -7.44 12.34 8.49
C HIS A 117 -6.86 12.70 7.12
N CYS A 118 -5.56 12.97 7.08
CA CYS A 118 -4.81 13.09 5.85
C CYS A 118 -3.82 11.94 5.72
N GLY A 119 -3.43 11.62 4.49
CA GLY A 119 -2.36 10.68 4.20
C GLY A 119 -0.97 11.28 4.43
N ARG A 120 0.04 10.47 4.16
CA ARG A 120 1.45 10.83 4.19
C ARG A 120 2.19 10.14 3.05
N SER A 121 3.43 10.54 2.81
CA SER A 121 4.26 9.95 1.77
C SER A 121 5.59 9.48 2.35
N PRO A 122 6.28 8.54 1.67
CA PRO A 122 7.63 8.16 2.06
C PRO A 122 8.58 9.35 2.00
N THR A 123 9.52 9.39 2.93
CA THR A 123 10.66 10.32 2.92
C THR A 123 11.57 10.00 1.73
N THR A 124 12.06 11.03 1.06
CA THR A 124 13.14 10.88 0.07
C THR A 124 14.45 10.63 0.82
N MET A 125 15.05 9.47 0.62
CA MET A 125 16.30 9.07 1.25
C MET A 125 17.49 9.71 0.54
N THR A 126 18.40 10.27 1.34
CA THR A 126 19.69 10.83 0.93
C THR A 126 20.85 9.95 1.44
N LEU A 127 22.10 10.30 1.12
CA LEU A 127 23.29 9.48 1.44
C LEU A 127 23.47 9.18 2.93
N ASP A 128 22.95 10.03 3.81
CA ASP A 128 22.93 9.82 5.26
C ASP A 128 22.10 8.61 5.71
N TYR A 129 21.20 8.10 4.85
CA TYR A 129 20.44 6.87 5.11
C TYR A 129 21.23 5.59 4.81
N LEU A 130 22.39 5.66 4.14
CA LEU A 130 23.18 4.47 3.77
C LEU A 130 23.45 3.51 4.94
N PRO A 131 23.88 3.95 6.14
CA PRO A 131 24.13 3.02 7.24
C PRO A 131 22.87 2.29 7.69
N VAL A 132 21.69 2.92 7.59
CA VAL A 132 20.42 2.29 7.94
C VAL A 132 20.00 1.28 6.89
N LEU A 133 20.22 1.60 5.61
CA LEU A 133 19.92 0.70 4.49
C LEU A 133 20.78 -0.57 4.55
N GLU A 134 22.08 -0.44 4.79
CA GLU A 134 23.01 -1.58 4.94
C GLU A 134 22.63 -2.49 6.12
N LEU A 135 22.12 -1.91 7.21
CA LEU A 135 21.71 -2.65 8.40
C LEU A 135 20.30 -3.26 8.29
N SER A 136 19.47 -2.79 7.35
CA SER A 136 18.07 -3.22 7.25
C SER A 136 17.93 -4.71 6.92
N GLY A 137 18.80 -5.23 6.07
CA GLY A 137 18.64 -6.58 5.48
C GLY A 137 17.47 -6.68 4.48
N ASP A 138 16.84 -5.55 4.15
CA ASP A 138 15.77 -5.47 3.15
C ASP A 138 16.37 -5.60 1.73
N LEU A 139 15.57 -6.13 0.80
CA LEU A 139 15.97 -6.30 -0.59
C LEU A 139 15.80 -5.00 -1.40
N PHE A 140 14.85 -4.16 -0.99
CA PHE A 140 14.48 -2.93 -1.69
C PHE A 140 14.37 -1.76 -0.71
N ALA A 141 14.43 -0.54 -1.21
CA ALA A 141 14.19 0.68 -0.43
C ALA A 141 13.43 1.74 -1.24
N ARG A 142 12.71 2.64 -0.57
CA ARG A 142 12.09 3.84 -1.20
C ARG A 142 11.83 4.97 -0.19
N LYS A 143 11.79 6.24 -0.60
CA LYS A 143 11.83 6.78 -1.98
C LYS A 143 13.19 7.40 -2.29
N PHE A 144 13.63 7.30 -3.54
CA PHE A 144 14.78 8.01 -4.08
C PHE A 144 14.30 9.05 -5.11
N ASP A 145 15.01 10.17 -5.24
CA ASP A 145 14.72 11.25 -6.19
C ASP A 145 16.04 11.78 -6.75
N ASP A 146 16.10 12.02 -8.07
CA ASP A 146 17.32 12.45 -8.76
C ASP A 146 17.61 13.95 -8.56
N VAL A 147 16.66 14.70 -7.98
CA VAL A 147 16.72 16.17 -7.88
C VAL A 147 17.43 16.65 -6.59
N GLY A 148 17.68 15.76 -5.63
CA GLY A 148 18.44 16.06 -4.40
C GLY A 148 19.75 15.27 -4.36
N GLU A 149 20.88 15.97 -4.26
CA GLU A 149 22.26 15.44 -4.12
C GLU A 149 22.53 14.08 -4.76
N GLU A 150 23.00 14.08 -6.02
CA GLU A 150 23.69 12.97 -6.73
C GLU A 150 23.61 11.58 -6.07
N VAL A 151 22.41 11.02 -5.94
CA VAL A 151 22.24 9.57 -5.70
C VAL A 151 22.71 8.80 -6.94
N ALA A 152 22.75 9.48 -8.09
CA ALA A 152 23.28 8.98 -9.37
C ALA A 152 24.80 8.68 -9.39
N SER A 153 25.56 9.05 -8.34
CA SER A 153 26.96 8.64 -8.21
C SER A 153 27.19 7.54 -7.18
N LEU A 154 26.13 6.97 -6.60
CA LEU A 154 26.28 5.76 -5.81
C LEU A 154 26.73 4.62 -6.73
N PRO A 155 27.74 3.82 -6.35
CA PRO A 155 28.06 2.60 -7.09
C PRO A 155 27.00 1.51 -6.84
N LEU A 156 25.71 1.84 -6.63
CA LEU A 156 24.68 0.82 -6.38
C LEU A 156 24.64 -0.23 -7.51
N GLU A 157 24.91 0.17 -8.76
CA GLU A 157 25.09 -0.74 -9.90
C GLU A 157 26.38 -1.60 -9.82
N GLU A 158 27.42 -1.17 -9.10
CA GLU A 158 28.64 -1.97 -8.86
C GLU A 158 28.48 -2.96 -7.68
N TRP A 159 27.44 -2.83 -6.86
CA TRP A 159 27.16 -3.73 -5.72
C TRP A 159 26.08 -4.79 -6.02
N GLU A 160 25.47 -4.77 -7.21
CA GLU A 160 24.69 -5.91 -7.73
C GLU A 160 25.68 -6.99 -8.25
N PHE A 161 25.98 -7.98 -7.41
CA PHE A 161 26.76 -9.18 -7.79
C PHE A 161 25.89 -10.25 -8.45
#